data_AF-A0A938NH34-F1
#
_entry.id   AF-A0A938NH34-F1
#
_cell.length_a   1.000
_cell.length_b   1.000
_cell.length_c   1.000
_cell.angle_alpha   90.00
_cell.angle_beta   90.00
_cell.angle_gamma   90.00
#
_symmetry.space_group_name_H-M   'P 1'
#
loop_
_entity.id
_entity.type
_entity.pdbx_description
1 polymer ?
#
loop_
_entity_poly.entity_id
_entity_poly.type
_entity_poly.pdbx_seq_one_letter_code
_entity_poly.pdbx_strand_id
1 'polypeptide(L)'
;MLDRPEYRSDAGAEIPRPAAPPRALRRSNLGKSPALASVLSLFPGLGQAYIGYYQRGFAHAVVMALCITILNMDIGKLTPLVALFLAFFWMFGIIDAGRRAALYNQALEGVGAPEMPKDLKLPMGGSLLGGLLLVAIGALLFAHTRYDYSLDWLQDWWPIALVLYGIYLMVGWWRGRRREG
;
A
#
# COMPACT_ATOMS: atom_id res chain seq x y z
N MET A 1 -36.28 -26.23 68.84
CA MET A 1 -36.06 -27.31 67.84
C MET A 1 -36.77 -26.90 66.57
N LEU A 2 -36.04 -26.28 65.64
CA LEU A 2 -36.51 -26.01 64.28
C LEU A 2 -35.43 -26.57 63.37
N ASP A 3 -35.76 -27.68 62.72
CA ASP A 3 -34.90 -28.40 61.78
C ASP A 3 -34.82 -27.57 60.49
N ARG A 4 -33.64 -27.02 60.18
CA ARG A 4 -33.43 -26.29 58.92
C ARG A 4 -33.05 -27.32 57.85
N PRO A 5 -33.72 -27.32 56.68
CA PRO A 5 -33.33 -28.22 55.61
C PRO A 5 -31.92 -27.86 55.16
N GLU A 6 -31.01 -28.84 55.21
CA GLU A 6 -29.69 -28.72 54.60
C GLU A 6 -29.89 -28.48 53.10
N TYR A 7 -29.61 -27.25 52.66
CA TYR A 7 -29.48 -26.94 51.25
C TYR A 7 -28.24 -27.70 50.76
N ARG A 8 -28.47 -28.91 50.25
CA ARG A 8 -27.47 -29.68 49.53
C ARG A 8 -27.01 -28.79 48.38
N SER A 9 -25.79 -28.25 48.47
CA SER A 9 -25.14 -27.58 47.36
C SER A 9 -24.85 -28.67 46.33
N ASP A 10 -25.85 -28.97 45.52
CA ASP A 10 -25.67 -29.83 44.36
C ASP A 10 -24.57 -29.18 43.53
N ALA A 11 -23.48 -29.94 43.46
CA ALA A 11 -22.29 -29.80 42.66
C ALA A 11 -22.27 -28.55 41.78
N GLY A 12 -21.21 -27.76 41.93
CA GLY A 12 -20.84 -26.70 41.00
C GLY A 12 -21.09 -27.14 39.57
N ALA A 13 -22.25 -26.75 39.04
CA ALA A 13 -22.59 -26.90 37.66
C ALA A 13 -21.63 -25.96 36.95
N GLU A 14 -20.47 -26.51 36.60
CA GLU A 14 -19.49 -25.86 35.76
C GLU A 14 -20.25 -25.59 34.47
N ILE A 15 -20.81 -24.37 34.37
CA ILE A 15 -21.50 -23.91 33.18
C ILE A 15 -20.52 -24.22 32.05
N PRO A 16 -20.87 -25.10 31.09
CA PRO A 16 -19.95 -25.49 30.04
C PRO A 16 -19.47 -24.21 29.38
N ARG A 17 -18.20 -23.84 29.63
CA ARG A 17 -17.62 -22.66 29.02
C ARG A 17 -17.81 -22.86 27.52
N PRO A 18 -18.48 -21.94 26.80
CA PRO A 18 -18.67 -22.07 25.38
C PRO A 18 -17.31 -22.40 24.77
N ALA A 19 -17.23 -23.54 24.06
CA ALA A 19 -15.98 -23.99 23.48
C ALA A 19 -15.38 -22.82 22.71
N ALA A 20 -14.18 -22.38 23.10
CA ALA A 20 -13.55 -21.23 22.46
C ALA A 20 -13.52 -21.52 20.95
N PRO A 21 -13.98 -20.59 20.10
CA PRO A 21 -14.04 -20.83 18.67
C PRO A 21 -12.65 -21.27 18.20
N PRO A 22 -12.56 -22.26 17.29
CA PRO A 22 -11.29 -22.76 16.79
C PRO A 22 -10.38 -21.59 16.43
N ARG A 23 -9.11 -21.60 16.86
CA ARG A 23 -8.15 -20.52 16.59
C ARG A 23 -8.12 -20.13 15.10
N ALA A 24 -8.33 -21.09 14.20
CA ALA A 24 -8.49 -20.88 12.76
C ALA A 24 -9.66 -19.94 12.37
N LEU A 25 -10.80 -20.06 13.05
CA LEU A 25 -12.02 -19.25 12.85
C LEU A 25 -11.86 -17.81 13.36
N ARG A 26 -11.06 -17.56 14.41
CA ARG A 26 -10.66 -16.19 14.76
C ARG A 26 -9.72 -15.61 13.70
N ARG A 27 -8.75 -16.38 13.21
CA ARG A 27 -7.71 -15.92 12.28
C ARG A 27 -8.26 -15.48 10.92
N SER A 28 -9.26 -16.20 10.37
CA SER A 28 -9.90 -15.82 9.11
C SER A 28 -10.64 -14.47 9.18
N ASN A 29 -11.13 -14.08 10.36
CA ASN A 29 -11.86 -12.83 10.57
C ASN A 29 -10.97 -11.63 10.91
N LEU A 30 -9.68 -11.82 11.23
CA LEU A 30 -8.76 -10.74 11.58
C LEU A 30 -7.84 -10.29 10.43
N GLY A 31 -7.69 -11.10 9.38
CA GLY A 31 -6.85 -10.78 8.23
C GLY A 31 -7.35 -9.54 7.47
N LYS A 32 -6.42 -8.69 7.03
CA LYS A 32 -6.70 -7.49 6.23
C LYS A 32 -6.32 -7.75 4.78
N SER A 33 -7.13 -7.31 3.82
CA SER A 33 -6.82 -7.53 2.40
C SER A 33 -5.74 -6.54 1.91
N PRO A 34 -4.57 -7.02 1.40
CA PRO A 34 -3.54 -6.12 0.87
C PRO A 34 -3.97 -5.39 -0.40
N ALA A 35 -4.70 -6.07 -1.29
CA ALA A 35 -5.22 -5.46 -2.50
C ALA A 35 -6.21 -4.33 -2.15
N LEU A 36 -7.09 -4.56 -1.17
CA LEU A 36 -8.02 -3.54 -0.71
C LEU A 36 -7.29 -2.37 -0.06
N ALA A 37 -6.27 -2.62 0.77
CA ALA A 37 -5.46 -1.58 1.38
C ALA A 37 -4.78 -0.68 0.32
N SER A 38 -4.23 -1.28 -0.74
CA SER A 38 -3.65 -0.53 -1.86
C SER A 38 -4.70 0.31 -2.60
N VAL A 39 -5.86 -0.27 -2.93
CA VAL A 39 -6.94 0.44 -3.63
C VAL A 39 -7.48 1.60 -2.79
N LEU A 40 -7.68 1.40 -1.49
CA LEU A 40 -8.10 2.48 -0.59
C LEU A 40 -7.05 3.60 -0.55
N SER A 41 -5.75 3.28 -0.59
CA SER A 41 -4.69 4.29 -0.63
C SER A 41 -4.64 5.14 -1.90
N LEU A 42 -5.45 4.86 -2.93
CA LEU A 42 -5.66 5.82 -4.03
C LEU A 42 -6.15 7.16 -3.47
N PHE A 43 -6.96 7.12 -2.41
CA PHE A 43 -7.28 8.27 -1.58
C PHE A 43 -6.21 8.40 -0.49
N PRO A 44 -5.41 9.49 -0.49
CA PRO A 44 -4.28 9.65 0.41
C PRO A 44 -4.63 9.37 1.86
N GLY A 45 -4.00 8.33 2.42
CA GLY A 45 -4.15 7.94 3.82
C GLY A 45 -5.22 6.90 4.15
N LEU A 46 -6.19 6.62 3.27
CA LEU A 46 -7.28 5.68 3.59
C LEU A 46 -6.79 4.22 3.69
N GLY A 47 -5.87 3.79 2.83
CA GLY A 47 -5.32 2.43 2.90
C GLY A 47 -4.59 2.16 4.22
N GLN A 48 -3.88 3.17 4.74
CA GLN A 48 -3.20 3.12 6.03
C GLN A 48 -4.18 3.14 7.21
N ALA A 49 -5.27 3.92 7.10
CA ALA A 49 -6.33 3.94 8.10
C ALA A 49 -7.08 2.58 8.17
N TYR A 50 -7.30 1.92 7.02
CA TYR A 50 -7.96 0.61 6.95
C TYR A 50 -7.23 -0.49 7.73
N ILE A 51 -5.90 -0.46 7.71
CA ILE A 51 -5.04 -1.39 8.47
C ILE A 51 -4.79 -0.93 9.92
N GLY A 52 -5.40 0.18 10.37
CA GLY A 52 -5.29 0.70 11.74
C GLY A 52 -4.10 1.62 12.00
N TYR A 53 -3.31 1.97 10.97
CA TYR A 53 -2.19 2.92 11.10
C TYR A 53 -2.67 4.37 10.92
N TYR A 54 -3.54 4.84 11.82
CA TYR A 54 -4.20 6.15 11.71
C TYR A 54 -3.22 7.33 11.65
N GLN A 55 -2.15 7.32 12.45
CA GLN A 55 -1.14 8.38 12.42
C GLN A 55 -0.48 8.50 11.03
N ARG A 56 -0.17 7.36 10.39
CA ARG A 56 0.44 7.34 9.05
C ARG A 56 -0.56 7.76 7.97
N GLY A 57 -1.81 7.31 8.10
CA GLY A 57 -2.89 7.72 7.20
C GLY A 57 -3.11 9.23 7.24
N PHE A 58 -3.20 9.79 8.45
CA PHE A 58 -3.30 11.24 8.65
C PHE A 58 -2.09 11.99 8.10
N ALA A 59 -0.87 11.50 8.32
CA ALA A 59 0.33 12.10 7.75
C ALA A 59 0.29 12.16 6.21
N HIS A 60 -0.19 11.11 5.53
CA HIS A 60 -0.35 11.13 4.08
C HIS A 60 -1.38 12.16 3.62
N ALA A 61 -2.51 12.26 4.30
CA ALA A 61 -3.54 13.26 3.98
C ALA A 61 -3.00 14.69 4.15
N VAL A 62 -2.27 14.96 5.24
CA VAL A 62 -1.67 16.29 5.51
C VAL A 62 -0.60 16.63 4.48
N VAL A 63 0.33 15.72 4.18
CA VAL A 63 1.37 15.96 3.17
C VAL A 63 0.76 16.20 1.80
N MET A 64 -0.28 15.44 1.42
CA MET A 64 -0.98 15.66 0.17
C MET A 64 -1.63 17.06 0.12
N ALA A 65 -2.36 17.44 1.17
CA ALA A 65 -3.01 18.74 1.27
C ALA A 65 -1.99 19.88 1.19
N LEU A 66 -0.88 19.78 1.92
CA LEU A 66 0.22 20.77 1.90
C LEU A 66 0.83 20.91 0.51
N CYS A 67 1.14 19.81 -0.16
CA CYS A 67 1.70 19.85 -1.52
C CYS A 67 0.72 20.50 -2.51
N ILE A 68 -0.58 20.17 -2.42
CA ILE A 68 -1.60 20.81 -3.26
C ILE A 68 -1.70 22.31 -2.96
N THR A 69 -1.69 22.71 -1.69
CA THR A 69 -1.69 24.12 -1.29
C THR A 69 -0.47 24.87 -1.84
N ILE A 70 0.73 24.28 -1.71
CA ILE A 70 1.98 24.85 -2.22
C ILE A 70 1.94 24.95 -3.75
N LEU A 71 1.43 23.94 -4.46
CA LEU A 71 1.29 23.96 -5.91
C LEU A 71 0.25 24.98 -6.41
N ASN A 72 -0.70 25.35 -5.56
CA ASN A 72 -1.67 26.40 -5.85
C ASN A 72 -1.11 27.82 -5.55
N MET A 73 0.07 27.91 -4.93
CA MET A 73 0.80 29.17 -4.75
C MET A 73 1.71 29.41 -5.97
N ASP A 74 2.00 30.67 -6.27
CA ASP A 74 3.01 31.00 -7.26
C ASP A 74 4.42 30.75 -6.68
N ILE A 75 4.93 29.55 -6.94
CA ILE A 75 6.26 29.08 -6.52
C ILE A 75 7.27 29.05 -7.67
N GLY A 76 6.90 29.62 -8.83
CA GLY A 76 7.76 29.75 -10.01
C GLY A 76 8.45 28.45 -10.41
N LYS A 77 9.79 28.47 -10.45
CA LYS A 77 10.63 27.34 -10.90
C LYS A 77 10.61 26.12 -9.96
N LEU A 78 10.01 26.22 -8.76
CA LEU A 78 9.90 25.10 -7.83
C LEU A 78 8.68 24.22 -8.09
N THR A 79 7.71 24.67 -8.89
CA THR A 79 6.51 23.91 -9.27
C THR A 79 6.81 22.47 -9.73
N PRO A 80 7.71 22.22 -10.69
CA PRO A 80 8.00 20.85 -11.15
C PRO A 80 8.58 19.97 -10.04
N LEU A 81 9.38 20.52 -9.13
CA LEU A 81 9.97 19.77 -8.01
C LEU A 81 8.89 19.30 -7.02
N VAL A 82 7.98 20.20 -6.64
CA VAL A 82 6.90 19.87 -5.70
C VAL A 82 5.89 18.90 -6.34
N ALA A 83 5.56 19.09 -7.63
CA ALA A 83 4.68 18.19 -8.37
C ALA A 83 5.28 16.78 -8.49
N LEU A 84 6.58 16.66 -8.77
CA LEU A 84 7.26 15.38 -8.83
C LEU A 84 7.27 14.69 -7.46
N PHE A 85 7.62 15.43 -6.40
CA PHE A 85 7.58 14.91 -5.03
C PHE A 85 6.19 14.37 -4.69
N LEU A 86 5.14 15.13 -5.00
CA LEU A 86 3.75 14.73 -4.76
C LEU A 86 3.39 13.42 -5.47
N ALA A 87 3.76 13.28 -6.75
CA ALA A 87 3.49 12.08 -7.52
C ALA A 87 4.18 10.83 -6.94
N PHE A 88 5.46 10.93 -6.57
CA PHE A 88 6.20 9.83 -5.96
C PHE A 88 5.67 9.49 -4.57
N PHE A 89 5.37 10.50 -3.76
CA PHE A 89 4.79 10.32 -2.43
C PHE A 89 3.44 9.59 -2.49
N TRP A 90 2.58 9.98 -3.44
CA TRP A 90 1.27 9.35 -3.66
C TRP A 90 1.42 7.87 -4.07
N MET A 91 2.24 7.57 -5.09
CA MET A 91 2.49 6.19 -5.53
C MET A 91 3.10 5.33 -4.43
N PHE A 92 4.06 5.89 -3.68
CA PHE A 92 4.67 5.21 -2.54
C PHE A 92 3.63 4.84 -1.47
N GLY A 93 2.68 5.74 -1.15
CA GLY A 93 1.61 5.51 -0.18
C GLY A 93 0.68 4.34 -0.54
N ILE A 94 0.46 4.09 -1.83
CA ILE A 94 -0.30 2.93 -2.34
C ILE A 94 0.45 1.63 -2.06
N ILE A 95 1.72 1.56 -2.46
CA ILE A 95 2.57 0.37 -2.30
C ILE A 95 2.80 0.07 -0.81
N ASP A 96 3.03 1.11 -0.01
CA ASP A 96 3.27 0.99 1.43
C ASP A 96 2.04 0.41 2.16
N ALA A 97 0.81 0.82 1.80
CA ALA A 97 -0.39 0.28 2.43
C ALA A 97 -0.58 -1.21 2.13
N GLY A 98 -0.40 -1.63 0.87
CA GLY A 98 -0.46 -3.04 0.49
C GLY A 98 0.61 -3.88 1.20
N ARG A 99 1.86 -3.40 1.22
CA ARG A 99 2.96 -4.10 1.91
C ARG A 99 2.68 -4.25 3.41
N ARG A 100 2.17 -3.20 4.06
CA ARG A 100 1.83 -3.25 5.49
C ARG A 100 0.68 -4.18 5.80
N ALA A 101 -0.36 -4.23 4.96
CA ALA A 101 -1.44 -5.18 5.10
C ALA A 101 -0.93 -6.63 5.00
N ALA A 102 -0.03 -6.91 4.06
CA ALA A 102 0.59 -8.22 3.94
C ALA A 102 1.44 -8.57 5.17
N LEU A 103 2.25 -7.64 5.67
CA LEU A 103 3.03 -7.82 6.90
C LEU A 103 2.14 -8.01 8.14
N TYR A 104 1.03 -7.29 8.21
CA TYR A 104 0.05 -7.43 9.29
C TYR A 104 -0.55 -8.85 9.32
N ASN A 105 -0.87 -9.41 8.15
CA ASN A 105 -1.36 -10.79 8.06
C ASN A 105 -0.30 -11.81 8.46
N GLN A 106 0.96 -11.63 8.03
CA GLN A 106 2.06 -12.51 8.42
C GLN A 106 2.27 -12.51 9.94
N ALA A 107 2.21 -11.34 10.58
CA ALA A 107 2.28 -11.22 12.03
C ALA A 107 1.12 -11.94 12.74
N LEU A 108 -0.10 -11.90 12.18
CA LEU A 108 -1.26 -12.64 12.70
C LEU A 108 -1.12 -14.16 12.56
N GLU A 109 -0.42 -14.63 11.54
CA GLU A 109 -0.15 -16.05 11.30
C GLU A 109 0.89 -16.63 12.27
N GLY A 110 1.54 -15.79 13.08
CA GLY A 110 2.62 -16.22 13.98
C GLY A 110 3.89 -16.62 13.22
N VAL A 111 3.92 -16.37 11.92
CA VAL A 111 5.14 -16.32 11.13
C VAL A 111 5.89 -15.11 11.68
N GLY A 112 6.91 -15.34 12.50
CA GLY A 112 7.80 -14.28 12.98
C GLY A 112 8.24 -13.42 11.78
N ALA A 113 8.54 -12.13 12.04
CA ALA A 113 8.92 -11.17 10.99
C ALA A 113 9.75 -11.89 9.93
N PRO A 114 9.29 -11.94 8.66
CA PRO A 114 9.79 -12.88 7.68
C PRO A 114 11.31 -12.87 7.75
N GLU A 115 11.92 -14.00 8.15
CA GLU A 115 13.37 -14.15 8.04
C GLU A 115 13.65 -13.85 6.59
N MET A 116 14.20 -12.67 6.30
CA MET A 116 14.55 -12.30 4.94
C MET A 116 15.38 -13.47 4.45
N PRO A 117 14.95 -14.19 3.40
CA PRO A 117 15.75 -15.30 2.92
C PRO A 117 17.11 -14.69 2.64
N LYS A 118 18.17 -15.25 3.22
CA LYS A 118 19.54 -14.71 3.07
C LYS A 118 19.94 -14.62 1.58
N ASP A 119 19.20 -15.33 0.72
CA ASP A 119 19.32 -15.35 -0.74
C ASP A 119 18.19 -14.63 -1.49
N LEU A 120 17.18 -14.10 -0.78
CA LEU A 120 16.26 -13.14 -1.37
C LEU A 120 17.00 -11.82 -1.42
N LYS A 121 17.71 -11.63 -2.54
CA LYS A 121 17.97 -10.30 -3.10
C LYS A 121 16.61 -9.69 -3.41
N LEU A 122 15.85 -9.30 -2.38
CA LEU A 122 14.92 -8.19 -2.49
C LEU A 122 15.75 -7.11 -3.17
N PRO A 123 15.30 -6.53 -4.30
CA PRO A 123 15.92 -5.31 -4.82
C PRO A 123 15.63 -4.18 -3.83
N MET A 124 16.30 -4.26 -2.68
CA MET A 124 16.49 -3.21 -1.69
C MET A 124 17.51 -2.19 -2.22
N GLY A 125 18.30 -2.57 -3.23
CA GLY A 125 18.92 -1.62 -4.15
C GLY A 125 17.89 -1.24 -5.20
N GLY A 126 17.62 0.07 -5.36
CA GLY A 126 16.71 0.57 -6.39
C GLY A 126 16.96 -0.14 -7.72
N SER A 127 15.89 -0.60 -8.36
CA SER A 127 15.98 -1.23 -9.69
C SER A 127 16.86 -0.37 -10.58
N LEU A 128 17.88 -0.95 -11.22
CA LEU A 128 18.74 -0.22 -12.18
C LEU A 128 17.87 0.54 -13.18
N LEU A 129 16.79 -0.09 -13.64
CA LEU A 129 15.80 0.53 -14.51
C LEU A 129 15.10 1.72 -13.84
N GLY A 130 14.72 1.60 -12.57
CA GLY A 130 14.11 2.68 -11.80
C GLY A 130 15.07 3.84 -11.51
N GLY A 131 16.34 3.54 -11.21
CA GLY A 131 17.39 4.55 -11.06
C GLY A 131 17.70 5.25 -12.38
N LEU A 132 17.77 4.52 -13.49
CA LEU A 132 18.00 5.08 -14.82
C LEU A 132 16.83 5.96 -15.27
N LEU A 133 15.59 5.53 -15.00
CA LEU A 133 14.39 6.34 -15.21
C LEU A 133 14.42 7.62 -14.38
N LEU A 134 14.77 7.51 -13.10
CA LEU A 134 14.84 8.67 -12.21
C LEU A 134 15.92 9.67 -12.66
N VAL A 135 17.08 9.18 -13.10
CA VAL A 135 18.15 10.00 -13.69
C VAL A 135 17.66 10.68 -14.98
N ALA A 136 16.99 9.96 -15.87
CA ALA A 136 16.46 10.53 -17.11
C ALA A 136 15.40 11.61 -16.83
N ILE A 137 14.46 11.34 -15.91
CA ILE A 137 13.42 12.30 -15.52
C ILE A 137 14.05 13.53 -14.85
N GLY A 138 15.00 13.33 -13.94
CA GLY A 138 15.71 14.43 -13.26
C GLY A 138 16.51 15.29 -14.25
N ALA A 139 17.19 14.68 -15.22
CA ALA A 139 17.92 15.38 -16.27
C ALA A 139 16.97 16.19 -17.18
N LEU A 140 15.81 15.65 -17.56
CA LEU A 140 14.80 16.36 -18.34
C LEU A 140 14.24 17.59 -17.59
N LEU A 141 13.88 17.41 -16.31
CA LEU A 141 13.39 18.52 -15.49
C LEU A 141 14.47 19.58 -15.25
N PHE A 142 15.71 19.16 -15.04
CA PHE A 142 16.85 20.08 -14.91
C PHE A 142 17.07 20.85 -16.21
N ALA A 143 17.00 20.18 -17.37
CA ALA A 143 17.13 20.80 -18.68
C ALA A 143 16.05 21.87 -18.91
N HIS A 144 14.79 21.56 -18.62
CA HIS A 144 13.69 22.52 -18.66
C HIS A 144 13.93 23.70 -17.71
N THR A 145 14.30 23.44 -16.45
CA THR A 145 14.45 24.50 -15.43
C THR A 145 15.65 25.42 -15.68
N ARG A 146 16.79 24.86 -16.12
CA ARG A 146 18.07 25.59 -16.26
C ARG A 146 18.25 26.21 -17.65
N TYR A 147 17.77 25.55 -18.70
CA TYR A 147 18.03 25.94 -20.08
C TYR A 147 16.76 26.30 -20.85
N ASP A 148 15.61 26.31 -20.19
CA ASP A 148 14.31 26.65 -20.81
C ASP A 148 13.95 25.74 -21.99
N TYR A 149 14.45 24.48 -21.97
CA TYR A 149 14.05 23.47 -22.93
C TYR A 149 12.55 23.21 -22.83
N SER A 150 11.81 23.35 -23.93
CA SER A 150 10.37 23.07 -23.94
C SER A 150 10.11 21.56 -23.74
N LEU A 151 9.10 21.26 -22.91
CA LEU A 151 8.59 19.90 -22.68
C LEU A 151 7.29 19.64 -23.45
N ASP A 152 6.90 20.54 -24.36
CA ASP A 152 5.67 20.44 -25.14
C ASP A 152 5.62 19.14 -25.95
N TRP A 153 6.78 18.72 -26.48
CA TRP A 153 6.91 17.43 -27.15
C TRP A 153 6.58 16.25 -26.22
N LEU A 154 6.84 16.33 -24.91
CA LEU A 154 6.48 15.26 -23.97
C LEU A 154 4.96 15.25 -23.72
N GLN A 155 4.35 16.44 -23.64
CA GLN A 155 2.90 16.61 -23.50
C GLN A 155 2.14 16.10 -24.73
N ASP A 156 2.70 16.23 -25.93
CA ASP A 156 2.06 15.74 -27.14
C ASP A 156 2.19 14.21 -27.30
N TRP A 157 3.27 13.62 -26.76
CA TRP A 157 3.63 12.22 -27.02
C TRP A 157 3.32 11.24 -25.88
N TRP A 158 3.04 11.67 -24.65
CA TRP A 158 2.67 10.76 -23.54
C TRP A 158 1.47 9.83 -23.83
N PRO A 159 0.45 10.20 -24.65
CA PRO A 159 -0.65 9.28 -24.96
C PRO A 159 -0.17 8.03 -25.73
N ILE A 160 0.88 8.16 -26.55
CA ILE A 160 1.45 7.03 -27.29
C ILE A 160 2.04 6.00 -26.32
N ALA A 161 2.71 6.44 -25.26
CA ALA A 161 3.24 5.55 -24.24
C ALA A 161 2.12 4.72 -23.57
N LEU A 162 0.95 5.33 -23.29
CA LEU A 162 -0.21 4.62 -22.77
C LEU A 162 -0.77 3.60 -23.77
N VAL A 163 -0.87 3.97 -25.06
CA VAL A 163 -1.33 3.06 -26.11
C VAL A 163 -0.41 1.84 -26.22
N LEU A 164 0.90 2.05 -26.26
CA LEU A 164 1.89 0.97 -26.32
C LEU A 164 1.83 0.07 -25.07
N TYR A 165 1.67 0.66 -23.89
CA TYR A 165 1.50 -0.09 -22.65
C TYR A 165 0.22 -0.93 -22.66
N GLY A 166 -0.90 -0.37 -23.14
CA GLY A 166 -2.15 -1.10 -23.32
C GLY A 166 -2.03 -2.28 -24.28
N ILE A 167 -1.33 -2.09 -25.42
CA ILE A 167 -1.02 -3.18 -26.36
C ILE A 167 -0.16 -4.25 -25.68
N TYR A 168 0.88 -3.86 -24.96
CA TYR A 168 1.75 -4.79 -24.24
C TYR A 168 0.95 -5.68 -23.27
N LEU A 169 0.03 -5.10 -22.49
CA LEU A 169 -0.84 -5.84 -21.58
C LEU A 169 -1.78 -6.79 -22.33
N MET A 170 -2.38 -6.35 -23.44
CA MET A 170 -3.29 -7.16 -24.24
C MET A 170 -2.57 -8.34 -24.90
N VAL A 171 -1.36 -8.13 -25.39
CA VAL A 171 -0.50 -9.18 -25.97
C VAL A 171 -0.02 -10.14 -24.87
N GLY A 172 0.28 -9.65 -23.67
CA GLY A 172 0.57 -10.48 -22.50
C GLY A 172 -0.60 -11.38 -22.13
N TRP A 173 -1.81 -10.81 -22.08
CA TRP A 173 -3.05 -11.53 -21.80
C TRP A 173 -3.38 -12.59 -22.87
N TRP A 174 -3.17 -12.27 -24.15
CA TRP A 174 -3.44 -13.23 -25.24
C TRP A 174 -2.41 -14.37 -25.27
N ARG A 175 -1.14 -14.10 -24.96
CA ARG A 175 -0.10 -15.14 -24.87
C ARG A 175 -0.30 -16.07 -23.66
N GLY A 176 -0.88 -15.58 -22.57
CA GLY A 176 -1.27 -16.40 -21.42
C GLY A 176 -2.33 -17.44 -21.78
N ARG A 177 -3.40 -17.03 -22.49
CA ARG A 177 -4.51 -17.93 -22.84
C ARG A 177 -4.19 -19.06 -23.83
N ARG A 178 -3.08 -18.97 -24.59
CA ARG A 178 -2.65 -20.05 -25.51
C ARG A 178 -1.74 -21.11 -24.86
N ARG A 179 -1.39 -20.95 -23.57
CA ARG A 179 -0.55 -21.91 -22.84
C ARG A 179 -1.35 -22.89 -21.98
N GLU A 180 -2.68 -22.69 -21.90
CA GLU A 180 -3.60 -23.46 -21.06
C GLU A 180 -4.63 -24.28 -21.88
N GLY A 181 -4.50 -24.32 -23.21
CA GLY A 181 -5.28 -25.19 -24.10
C GLY A 181 -4.38 -25.85 -25.12
#